data_AF-A0A2D6XBT3-F1
#
_entry.id   AF-A0A2D6XBT3-F1
#
_cell.length_a   1.000
_cell.length_b   1.000
_cell.length_c   1.000
_cell.angle_alpha   90.00
_cell.angle_beta   90.00
_cell.angle_gamma   90.00
#
_symmetry.space_group_name_H-M   'P 1'
#
loop_
_entity.id
_entity.type
_entity.pdbx_description
1 polymer ?
#
loop_
_entity_poly.entity_id
_entity_poly.type
_entity_poly.pdbx_seq_one_letter_code
_entity_poly.pdbx_strand_id
1 'polypeptide(L)' 'MGAKRKMVIYVEPKDLKKKVKCKDCGKEFEVNPRARYARKYCKKCSAKRKKDYENLWKVKAEDCDEGGGGW' A
#
# COMPACT_ATOMS: atom_id res chain seq x y z
N MET A 1 37.35 -34.87 8.53
CA MET A 1 36.58 -33.68 8.96
C MET A 1 36.03 -32.99 7.71
N GLY A 2 34.75 -33.17 7.36
CA GLY A 2 34.16 -32.66 6.10
C GLY A 2 33.55 -31.28 6.28
N ALA A 3 34.13 -30.26 5.63
CA ALA A 3 33.59 -28.91 5.62
C ALA A 3 32.29 -28.85 4.80
N LYS A 4 31.15 -28.71 5.48
CA LYS A 4 29.84 -28.50 4.84
C LYS A 4 29.81 -27.10 4.24
N ARG A 5 30.00 -27.01 2.91
CA ARG A 5 29.86 -25.76 2.15
C ARG A 5 28.38 -25.34 2.18
N LYS A 6 28.09 -24.21 2.83
CA LYS A 6 26.76 -23.57 2.78
C LYS A 6 26.57 -22.95 1.40
N MET A 7 25.69 -23.54 0.59
CA MET A 7 25.22 -22.92 -0.65
C MET A 7 24.36 -21.71 -0.31
N VAL A 8 24.83 -20.51 -0.67
CA VAL A 8 24.01 -19.29 -0.63
C VAL A 8 23.27 -19.23 -1.96
N ILE A 9 21.98 -19.58 -1.93
CA ILE A 9 21.12 -19.47 -3.10
C ILE A 9 20.77 -17.97 -3.24
N TYR A 10 21.34 -17.31 -4.24
CA TYR A 10 20.93 -15.95 -4.61
C TYR A 10 19.58 -16.05 -5.32
N VAL A 11 18.50 -15.87 -4.56
CA VAL A 11 17.16 -15.71 -5.15
C VAL A 11 17.05 -14.27 -5.64
N GLU A 12 16.82 -14.08 -6.94
CA GLU A 12 16.60 -12.75 -7.48
C GLU A 12 15.36 -12.12 -6.81
N PRO A 13 15.46 -10.88 -6.29
CA PRO A 13 14.36 -10.25 -5.55
C PRO A 13 13.16 -9.87 -6.44
N LYS A 14 13.22 -10.13 -7.74
CA LYS A 14 12.11 -9.95 -8.71
C LYS A 14 10.99 -10.97 -8.49
N ASP A 15 11.31 -12.14 -7.94
CA ASP A 15 10.39 -13.28 -7.81
C ASP A 15 9.72 -13.34 -6.43
N LEU A 16 10.18 -12.52 -5.48
CA LEU A 16 9.56 -12.37 -4.16
C LEU A 16 8.25 -11.58 -4.30
N LYS A 17 7.17 -12.20 -4.78
CA LYS A 17 5.84 -11.57 -4.75
C LYS A 17 5.28 -11.72 -3.34
N LYS A 18 5.23 -10.61 -2.59
CA LYS A 18 4.64 -10.62 -1.24
C LYS A 18 3.14 -10.43 -1.36
N LYS A 19 2.35 -11.36 -0.80
CA LYS A 19 0.90 -11.17 -0.67
C LYS A 19 0.63 -10.24 0.51
N VAL A 20 -0.13 -9.17 0.28
CA VAL A 20 -0.56 -8.23 1.32
C VAL A 20 -2.07 -8.06 1.26
N LYS A 21 -2.67 -7.85 2.43
CA LYS A 21 -4.11 -7.61 2.57
C LYS A 21 -4.42 -6.13 2.44
N CYS A 22 -5.41 -5.78 1.61
CA CYS A 22 -5.93 -4.42 1.51
C CYS A 22 -6.58 -4.01 2.84
N LYS A 23 -6.20 -2.85 3.38
CA LYS A 23 -6.78 -2.34 4.63
C LYS A 23 -8.27 -1.97 4.52
N ASP A 24 -8.72 -1.53 3.35
CA ASP A 24 -10.11 -1.06 3.15
C ASP A 24 -11.10 -2.21 2.89
N CYS A 25 -10.74 -3.15 2.01
CA CYS A 25 -11.66 -4.21 1.56
C CYS A 25 -11.24 -5.61 1.95
N GLY A 26 -10.11 -5.77 2.64
CA GLY A 26 -9.61 -7.08 3.08
C GLY A 26 -9.13 -8.01 1.97
N LYS A 27 -9.14 -7.60 0.69
CA LYS A 27 -8.67 -8.43 -0.43
C LYS A 27 -7.16 -8.59 -0.40
N GLU A 28 -6.69 -9.81 -0.60
CA GLU A 28 -5.27 -10.13 -0.76
C GLU A 28 -4.81 -9.81 -2.19
N PHE A 29 -3.65 -9.18 -2.30
CA PHE A 29 -3.05 -8.87 -3.59
C PHE A 29 -1.53 -8.96 -3.54
N GLU A 30 -0.92 -9.22 -4.69
CA GLU A 30 0.52 -9.31 -4.82
C GLU A 30 1.14 -7.92 -4.91
N VAL A 31 2.12 -7.67 -4.06
CA VAL A 31 2.95 -6.47 -4.10
C VAL A 31 4.41 -6.83 -4.31
N ASN A 32 5.08 -5.95 -5.03
CA ASN A 32 6.53 -6.00 -5.15
C ASN A 32 7.14 -5.49 -3.83
N PRO A 33 7.84 -6.34 -3.05
CA PRO A 33 8.43 -5.98 -1.76
C PRO A 33 9.61 -5.02 -1.92
N ARG A 34 10.20 -4.91 -3.12
CA ARG A 34 11.27 -3.97 -3.43
C ARG A 34 10.75 -2.60 -3.86
N ALA A 35 9.44 -2.43 -3.99
CA ALA A 35 8.88 -1.12 -4.26
C ALA A 35 9.20 -0.20 -3.07
N ARG A 36 9.86 0.93 -3.33
CA ARG A 36 10.16 1.98 -2.33
C ARG A 36 8.88 2.39 -1.57
N TYR A 37 7.74 2.36 -2.25
CA TYR A 37 6.41 2.57 -1.67
C TYR A 37 5.54 1.32 -1.86
N ALA A 38 5.50 0.47 -0.84
CA ALA A 38 4.63 -0.69 -0.85
C ALA A 38 3.15 -0.25 -0.82
N ARG A 39 2.35 -0.79 -1.76
CA ARG A 39 0.92 -0.51 -1.82
C ARG A 39 0.20 -1.13 -0.62
N LYS A 40 -0.50 -0.30 0.16
CA LYS A 40 -1.32 -0.72 1.32
C LYS A 40 -2.77 -1.08 0.94
N TYR A 41 -3.18 -0.68 -0.26
CA TYR A 41 -4.54 -0.83 -0.77
C TYR A 41 -4.52 -1.53 -2.12
N CYS A 42 -5.56 -2.32 -2.39
CA CYS A 42 -5.72 -2.93 -3.70
C CYS A 42 -5.99 -1.87 -4.78
N LYS A 43 -5.80 -2.22 -6.05
CA LYS A 43 -5.99 -1.30 -7.18
C LYS A 43 -7.36 -0.59 -7.16
N LYS A 44 -8.43 -1.30 -6.79
CA LYS A 44 -9.79 -0.75 -6.71
C LYS A 44 -9.93 0.32 -5.62
N CYS A 45 -9.52 0.01 -4.40
CA CYS A 45 -9.59 0.96 -3.27
C CYS A 45 -8.67 2.17 -3.49
N SER A 46 -7.48 1.93 -4.04
CA SER A 46 -6.56 3.02 -4.40
C SER A 46 -7.13 3.94 -5.48
N ALA A 47 -7.83 3.38 -6.49
CA ALA A 47 -8.48 4.17 -7.52
C ALA A 47 -9.67 4.98 -6.99
N LYS A 48 -10.46 4.39 -6.07
CA LYS A 48 -11.56 5.10 -5.40
C LYS A 48 -11.03 6.31 -4.63
N ARG A 49 -10.03 6.12 -3.75
CA ARG A 49 -9.41 7.24 -3.01
C ARG A 49 -8.80 8.31 -3.91
N LYS A 50 -8.22 7.93 -5.05
CA LYS A 50 -7.69 8.93 -6.00
C LYS A 50 -8.82 9.81 -6.53
N LYS A 51 -9.99 9.22 -6.85
CA LYS A 51 -11.17 9.98 -7.26
C LYS A 51 -11.72 10.84 -6.12
N ASP A 52 -11.83 10.32 -4.90
CA ASP A 52 -12.24 11.12 -3.74
C ASP A 52 -11.30 12.32 -3.53
N TYR A 53 -9.98 12.11 -3.65
CA TYR A 53 -8.99 13.19 -3.54
C TYR A 53 -9.07 14.21 -4.69
N GLU A 54 -9.34 13.76 -5.91
CA GLU A 54 -9.55 14.64 -7.07
C GLU A 54 -10.84 15.46 -6.93
N ASN A 55 -11.87 14.88 -6.31
CA ASN A 55 -13.11 15.59 -5.99
C ASN A 55 -13.04 16.40 -4.68
N LEU A 56 -11.90 16.41 -3.98
CA LEU A 56 -11.71 17.19 -2.75
C LEU A 56 -11.85 18.70 -3.02
N TRP A 57 -11.55 19.15 -4.24
CA TRP A 57 -11.69 20.54 -4.68
C TRP A 57 -13.15 20.97 -4.87
N LYS A 58 -14.09 20.01 -4.93
CA LYS A 58 -15.54 20.28 -4.98
C LYS A 58 -16.17 20.37 -3.59
N VAL A 59 -15.42 20.02 -2.53
CA VAL A 59 -15.84 20.32 -1.17
C VAL A 59 -15.77 21.83 -1.04
N LYS A 60 -16.93 22.48 -1.16
CA LYS A 60 -17.02 23.91 -0.91
C LYS A 60 -16.69 24.17 0.56
N ALA A 61 -16.08 25.32 0.83
CA ALA A 61 -15.81 25.80 2.19
C ALA A 61 -17.08 25.84 3.08
N GLU A 62 -18.26 25.82 2.47
CA GLU A 62 -19.57 25.76 3.13
C GLU A 62 -19.84 24.44 3.89
N ASP A 63 -19.10 23.36 3.63
CA ASP A 63 -19.24 22.04 4.32
C ASP A 63 -18.21 21.85 5.45
N CYS A 64 -17.33 22.83 5.67
CA CYS A 64 -16.43 22.85 6.83
C CYS A 64 -17.18 23.45 8.02
N ASP A 65 -18.05 22.65 8.64
CA ASP A 65 -18.73 22.99 9.90
C ASP A 65 -17.70 23.46 10.94
N GLU A 66 -17.91 24.67 11.44
CA GLU A 66 -17.17 25.32 12.52
C GLU A 66 -17.24 24.46 13.79
N GLY A 67 -16.30 23.53 13.94
CA GLY A 67 -16.32 22.55 15.03
C GLY A 67 -14.96 22.26 15.65
N GLY A 68 -14.35 23.27 16.27
CA GLY A 68 -13.45 23.03 17.41
C GLY A 68 -11.98 22.75 17.09
N GLY A 69 -11.25 23.79 16.66
CA GLY A 69 -9.82 23.90 16.95
C GLY A 69 -9.60 24.11 18.46
N GLY A 70 -9.66 23.02 19.23
CA GLY A 70 -9.12 22.96 20.58
C GLY A 70 -7.64 22.63 20.49
N TRP A 71 -6.80 23.59 20.85
CA TRP A 71 -5.37 23.39 21.10
C TRP A 71 -5.13 22.38 22.23
#